data_AF-A0A485D8P8-F1
#
_entry.id   AF-A0A485D8P8-F1
#
_cell.length_a   1.000
_cell.length_b   1.000
_cell.length_c   1.000
_cell.angle_alpha   90.00
_cell.angle_beta   90.00
_cell.angle_gamma   90.00
#
_symmetry.space_group_name_H-M   'P 1'
#
loop_
_entity.id
_entity.type
_entity.pdbx_description
1 polymer ?
#
loop_
_entity_poly.entity_id
_entity_poly.type
_entity_poly.pdbx_seq_one_letter_code
_entity_poly.pdbx_strand_id
1 'polypeptide(L)'
;METQQALVANGLRHKIRLQVDGGLKTGLDIIKAAILGAESFGFGTGPMVALGCKYLRICHLNNCATGVATQDDKLRKNHYHGLPFKVTNYFEFIARETRELMAELGVKRLVDLIGRTDLLKVLDGFTAKQQKLDLSKLLETAEPHPGKALYCTESNPPFDNGVLNAQLLQQAKPFVDSKQSKNLLVRYP
;
A
#
# COMPACT_ATOMS: atom_id res chain seq x y z
N MET A 1 12.63 -8.42 -3.39
CA MET A 1 12.01 -7.31 -4.12
C MET A 1 11.82 -7.79 -5.55
N GLU A 2 10.87 -8.71 -5.73
CA GLU A 2 10.70 -9.46 -6.97
C GLU A 2 9.78 -8.71 -7.95
N THR A 3 8.71 -8.09 -7.43
CA THR A 3 7.71 -7.43 -8.27
C THR A 3 8.27 -6.22 -9.02
N GLN A 4 9.06 -5.36 -8.37
CA GLN A 4 9.72 -4.25 -9.05
C GLN A 4 10.60 -4.77 -10.19
N GLN A 5 11.51 -5.70 -9.88
CA GLN A 5 12.46 -6.27 -10.84
C GLN A 5 11.72 -6.92 -12.02
N ALA A 6 10.72 -7.78 -11.74
CA ALA A 6 9.93 -8.45 -12.75
C ALA A 6 9.16 -7.46 -13.65
N LEU A 7 8.51 -6.45 -13.07
CA LEU A 7 7.76 -5.45 -13.85
C LEU A 7 8.67 -4.57 -14.68
N VAL A 8 9.87 -4.23 -14.19
CA VAL A 8 10.86 -3.45 -14.94
C VAL A 8 11.39 -4.29 -16.11
N ALA A 9 11.79 -5.54 -15.85
CA ALA A 9 12.31 -6.47 -16.86
C ALA A 9 11.29 -6.73 -17.99
N ASN A 10 10.00 -6.80 -17.66
CA ASN A 10 8.93 -6.97 -18.65
C ASN A 10 8.44 -5.65 -19.25
N GLY A 11 9.00 -4.51 -18.85
CA GLY A 11 8.62 -3.20 -19.35
C GLY A 11 7.18 -2.81 -19.04
N LEU A 12 6.67 -3.21 -17.88
CA LEU A 12 5.32 -2.94 -17.38
C LEU A 12 5.31 -1.99 -16.17
N ARG A 13 6.47 -1.74 -15.55
CA ARG A 13 6.56 -1.01 -14.27
C ARG A 13 5.90 0.37 -14.27
N HIS A 14 6.01 1.10 -15.37
CA HIS A 14 5.47 2.45 -15.53
C HIS A 14 3.93 2.52 -15.59
N LYS A 15 3.24 1.37 -15.69
CA LYS A 15 1.77 1.27 -15.74
C LYS A 15 1.15 0.83 -14.42
N ILE A 16 1.96 0.43 -13.45
CA ILE A 16 1.46 -0.21 -12.21
C ILE A 16 2.00 0.56 -11.02
N ARG A 17 1.11 1.06 -10.17
CA ARG A 17 1.50 1.61 -8.87
C ARG A 17 1.74 0.48 -7.88
N LEU A 18 2.94 0.43 -7.30
CA LEU A 18 3.25 -0.57 -6.28
C LEU A 18 2.94 -0.05 -4.87
N GLN A 19 2.12 -0.79 -4.13
CA GLN A 19 1.84 -0.54 -2.72
C GLN A 19 2.49 -1.62 -1.86
N VAL A 20 3.06 -1.21 -0.73
CA VAL A 20 3.53 -2.14 0.30
C VAL A 20 2.88 -1.80 1.64
N ASP A 21 2.69 -2.83 2.46
CA ASP A 21 2.35 -2.71 3.87
C ASP A 21 3.17 -3.74 4.67
N GLY A 22 2.79 -4.00 5.92
CA GLY A 22 3.44 -5.01 6.74
C GLY A 22 4.51 -4.42 7.65
N GLY A 23 4.08 -4.02 8.85
CA GLY A 23 5.01 -3.63 9.91
C GLY A 23 5.68 -2.26 9.76
N LEU A 24 5.29 -1.45 8.77
CA LEU A 24 5.72 -0.04 8.64
C LEU A 24 5.29 0.77 9.87
N LYS A 25 6.23 1.49 10.49
CA LYS A 25 6.03 2.27 11.71
C LYS A 25 6.71 3.64 11.71
N THR A 26 7.66 3.87 10.82
CA THR A 26 8.53 5.06 10.82
C THR A 26 8.70 5.60 9.41
N GLY A 27 9.15 6.85 9.29
CA GLY A 27 9.58 7.44 8.03
C GLY A 27 10.75 6.68 7.39
N LEU A 28 11.65 6.09 8.18
CA LEU A 28 12.73 5.25 7.66
C LEU A 28 12.20 4.01 6.94
N ASP A 29 11.11 3.41 7.44
CA ASP A 29 10.45 2.29 6.76
C ASP A 29 9.92 2.73 5.38
N ILE A 30 9.38 3.96 5.29
CA ILE A 30 8.89 4.53 4.03
C ILE A 30 10.05 4.78 3.05
N ILE A 31 11.16 5.35 3.51
CA ILE A 31 12.35 5.58 2.68
C ILE A 31 12.89 4.26 2.12
N LYS A 32 13.06 3.25 2.98
CA LYS A 32 13.54 1.93 2.54
C LYS A 32 12.56 1.27 1.58
N ALA A 33 11.27 1.33 1.86
CA ALA A 33 10.24 0.79 0.98
C ALA A 33 10.21 1.49 -0.39
N ALA A 34 10.34 2.82 -0.41
CA ALA A 34 10.42 3.61 -1.64
C ALA A 34 11.65 3.20 -2.46
N ILE A 35 12.83 3.16 -1.84
CA ILE A 35 14.06 2.68 -2.49
C ILE A 35 13.88 1.27 -3.07
N LEU A 36 13.17 0.41 -2.35
CA LEU A 36 12.82 -0.94 -2.78
C LEU A 36 11.62 -1.00 -3.76
N GLY A 37 11.21 0.10 -4.38
CA GLY A 37 10.29 0.13 -5.51
C GLY A 37 8.85 0.51 -5.18
N ALA A 38 8.51 0.78 -3.92
CA ALA A 38 7.15 1.15 -3.52
C ALA A 38 6.81 2.61 -3.82
N GLU A 39 5.53 2.87 -4.12
CA GLU A 39 4.96 4.20 -4.37
C GLU A 39 3.85 4.57 -3.37
N SER A 40 3.24 3.56 -2.77
CA SER A 40 2.15 3.70 -1.80
C SER A 40 2.44 2.83 -0.59
N PHE A 41 2.01 3.29 0.58
CA PHE A 41 2.37 2.70 1.87
C PHE A 41 1.11 2.50 2.70
N GLY A 42 0.77 1.23 2.92
CA GLY A 42 -0.37 0.83 3.74
C GLY A 42 0.04 0.68 5.21
N PHE A 43 -0.84 1.14 6.11
CA PHE A 43 -0.63 1.03 7.56
C PHE A 43 -1.87 0.46 8.23
N GLY A 44 -1.70 -0.66 8.95
CA GLY A 44 -2.74 -1.25 9.80
C GLY A 44 -2.47 -1.00 11.29
N THR A 45 -1.49 -1.71 11.85
CA THR A 45 -1.22 -1.71 13.29
C THR A 45 -0.86 -0.34 13.86
N GLY A 46 -0.04 0.46 13.18
CA GLY A 46 0.38 1.79 13.66
C GLY A 46 -0.81 2.70 13.99
N PRO A 47 -1.70 2.99 13.00
CA PRO A 47 -2.93 3.73 13.23
C PRO A 47 -3.85 3.11 14.29
N MET A 48 -3.99 1.79 14.34
CA MET A 48 -4.78 1.11 15.39
C MET A 48 -4.22 1.38 16.80
N VAL A 49 -2.90 1.39 16.95
CA VAL A 49 -2.22 1.73 18.21
C VAL A 49 -2.44 3.21 18.54
N ALA A 50 -2.33 4.12 17.56
CA ALA A 50 -2.65 5.54 17.76
C ALA A 50 -4.11 5.76 18.22
N LEU A 51 -5.05 4.93 17.76
CA LEU A 51 -6.45 4.93 18.20
C LEU A 51 -6.68 4.29 19.58
N GLY A 52 -5.69 3.60 20.15
CA GLY A 52 -5.74 3.07 21.51
C GLY A 52 -5.54 1.56 21.64
N CYS A 53 -5.23 0.83 20.56
CA CYS A 53 -4.88 -0.59 20.67
C CYS A 53 -3.68 -0.78 21.61
N LYS A 54 -3.81 -1.71 22.57
CA LYS A 54 -2.76 -2.08 23.53
C LYS A 54 -2.00 -3.35 23.15
N TYR A 55 -2.21 -3.85 21.94
CA TYR A 55 -1.52 -5.01 21.38
C TYR A 55 -1.63 -6.29 22.25
N LEU A 56 -2.78 -6.48 22.88
CA LEU A 56 -3.09 -7.64 23.75
C LEU A 56 -3.27 -8.95 22.98
N ARG A 57 -3.39 -8.90 21.64
CA ARG A 57 -3.57 -10.06 20.74
C ARG A 57 -4.80 -10.94 21.02
N ILE A 58 -5.81 -10.36 21.64
CA ILE A 58 -7.12 -10.99 21.94
C ILE A 58 -8.22 -10.59 20.95
N CYS A 59 -7.86 -10.02 19.79
CA CYS A 59 -8.84 -9.48 18.83
C CYS A 59 -9.87 -10.52 18.37
N HIS A 60 -9.47 -11.80 18.28
CA HIS A 60 -10.31 -12.92 17.88
C HIS A 60 -11.33 -13.35 18.95
N LEU A 61 -11.19 -12.90 20.20
CA LEU A 61 -12.05 -13.29 21.33
C LEU A 61 -13.23 -12.34 21.54
N ASN A 62 -13.39 -11.32 20.69
CA ASN A 62 -14.43 -10.30 20.81
C ASN A 62 -14.42 -9.52 22.15
N ASN A 63 -13.35 -9.59 22.95
CA ASN A 63 -13.25 -8.99 24.28
C ASN A 63 -12.16 -7.91 24.38
N CYS A 64 -11.96 -7.14 23.31
CA CYS A 64 -10.95 -6.09 23.26
C CYS A 64 -11.14 -5.06 24.39
N ALA A 65 -10.19 -5.03 25.33
CA ALA A 65 -10.23 -4.18 26.52
C ALA A 65 -10.26 -2.66 26.24
N THR A 66 -9.95 -2.25 25.00
CA THR A 66 -9.96 -0.84 24.57
C THR A 66 -11.02 -0.54 23.52
N GLY A 67 -11.98 -1.44 23.31
CA GLY A 67 -13.09 -1.22 22.38
C GLY A 67 -12.69 -1.09 20.90
N VAL A 68 -11.45 -1.42 20.52
CA VAL A 68 -10.94 -1.26 19.14
C VAL A 68 -11.39 -2.41 18.23
N ALA A 69 -11.18 -3.66 18.65
CA ALA A 69 -11.44 -4.86 17.85
C ALA A 69 -12.45 -5.77 18.57
N THR A 70 -13.68 -5.28 18.70
CA THR A 70 -14.81 -5.99 19.32
C THR A 70 -16.12 -5.47 18.74
N GLN A 71 -17.14 -6.33 18.67
CA GLN A 71 -18.51 -5.98 18.35
C GLN A 71 -19.39 -5.87 19.60
N ASP A 72 -18.86 -6.16 20.80
CA ASP A 72 -19.59 -5.99 22.06
C ASP A 72 -19.92 -4.51 22.30
N ASP A 73 -21.20 -4.21 22.45
CA ASP A 73 -21.71 -2.84 22.59
C ASP A 73 -21.18 -2.13 23.83
N LYS A 74 -21.05 -2.85 24.95
CA LYS A 74 -20.55 -2.29 26.20
C LYS A 74 -19.07 -1.93 26.06
N LEU A 75 -18.27 -2.80 25.47
CA LEU A 75 -16.85 -2.55 25.26
C LEU A 75 -16.60 -1.40 24.27
N ARG A 76 -17.34 -1.37 23.14
CA ARG A 76 -17.25 -0.26 22.17
C ARG A 76 -17.65 1.08 22.81
N LYS A 77 -18.80 1.13 23.48
CA LYS A 77 -19.33 2.37 24.07
C LYS A 77 -18.46 2.90 25.22
N ASN A 78 -17.93 2.02 26.06
CA ASN A 78 -17.27 2.43 27.32
C ASN A 78 -15.75 2.50 27.23
N HIS A 79 -15.10 1.83 26.27
CA HIS A 79 -13.64 1.70 26.24
C HIS A 79 -12.98 2.20 24.95
N TYR A 80 -13.74 2.45 23.89
CA TYR A 80 -13.18 3.10 22.70
C TYR A 80 -13.03 4.61 22.94
N HIS A 81 -11.78 5.08 22.95
CA HIS A 81 -11.43 6.49 23.11
C HIS A 81 -10.53 7.00 21.97
N GLY A 82 -10.61 6.34 20.82
CA GLY A 82 -9.91 6.75 19.60
C GLY A 82 -10.53 8.01 19.02
N LEU A 83 -9.68 8.98 18.65
CA LEU A 83 -10.12 10.25 18.07
C LEU A 83 -9.42 10.44 16.72
N PRO A 84 -10.12 10.97 15.69
CA PRO A 84 -9.54 11.12 14.36
C PRO A 84 -8.19 11.85 14.35
N PHE A 85 -8.05 12.91 15.15
CA PHE A 85 -6.80 13.68 15.23
C PHE A 85 -5.58 12.85 15.69
N LYS A 86 -5.77 11.77 16.46
CA LYS A 86 -4.66 10.90 16.86
C LYS A 86 -4.02 10.20 15.66
N VAL A 87 -4.85 9.79 14.70
CA VAL A 87 -4.40 9.17 13.45
C VAL A 87 -3.84 10.22 12.51
N THR A 88 -4.45 11.41 12.44
CA THR A 88 -3.89 12.55 11.69
C THR A 88 -2.50 12.89 12.18
N ASN A 89 -2.31 13.08 13.48
CA ASN A 89 -1.00 13.39 14.08
C ASN A 89 0.02 12.26 13.82
N TYR A 90 -0.40 11.00 13.91
CA TYR A 90 0.46 9.86 13.57
C TYR A 90 1.00 10.00 12.14
N PHE A 91 0.14 10.23 11.15
CA PHE A 91 0.58 10.38 9.76
C PHE A 91 1.35 11.68 9.51
N GLU A 92 1.03 12.78 10.19
CA GLU A 92 1.82 14.01 10.13
C GLU A 92 3.26 13.78 10.60
N PHE A 93 3.46 13.02 11.68
CA PHE A 93 4.78 12.68 12.18
C PHE A 93 5.54 11.75 11.24
N ILE A 94 4.89 10.70 10.70
CA ILE A 94 5.49 9.84 9.67
C ILE A 94 5.91 10.65 8.45
N ALA A 95 5.04 11.55 7.97
CA ALA A 95 5.32 12.39 6.82
C ALA A 95 6.46 13.37 7.11
N ARG A 96 6.54 13.94 8.32
CA ARG A 96 7.63 14.82 8.73
C ARG A 96 8.97 14.09 8.75
N GLU A 97 9.05 12.95 9.45
CA GLU A 97 10.26 12.14 9.54
C GLU A 97 10.72 11.69 8.13
N THR A 98 9.77 11.29 7.27
CA THR A 98 10.09 10.93 5.87
C THR A 98 10.72 12.11 5.13
N ARG A 99 10.19 13.34 5.27
CA ARG A 99 10.77 14.53 4.60
C ARG A 99 12.14 14.91 5.16
N GLU A 100 12.35 14.76 6.47
CA GLU A 100 13.63 15.00 7.12
C GLU A 100 14.70 14.03 6.57
N LEU A 101 14.38 12.74 6.50
CA LEU A 101 15.27 11.73 5.91
C LEU A 101 15.51 11.94 4.41
N MET A 102 14.48 12.35 3.65
CA MET A 102 14.66 12.74 2.25
C MET A 102 15.63 13.92 2.10
N ALA A 103 15.54 14.92 2.98
CA ALA A 103 16.43 16.07 2.98
C ALA A 103 17.87 15.66 3.32
N GLU A 104 18.08 14.75 4.28
CA GLU A 104 19.39 14.17 4.60
C GLU A 104 20.01 13.43 3.40
N LEU A 105 19.19 12.73 2.61
CA LEU A 105 19.62 12.08 1.37
C LEU A 105 19.80 13.06 0.19
N GLY A 106 19.47 14.34 0.35
CA GLY A 106 19.53 15.34 -0.72
C GLY A 106 18.43 15.18 -1.79
N VAL A 107 17.33 14.51 -1.46
CA VAL A 107 16.25 14.18 -2.40
C VAL A 107 15.01 15.04 -2.14
N LYS A 108 14.47 15.65 -3.20
CA LYS A 108 13.30 16.55 -3.08
C LYS A 108 11.96 15.85 -3.28
N ARG A 109 11.90 14.81 -4.13
CA ARG A 109 10.66 14.10 -4.44
C ARG A 109 10.79 12.63 -4.09
N LEU A 110 9.76 12.07 -3.46
CA LEU A 110 9.76 10.66 -3.05
C LEU A 110 9.97 9.72 -4.24
N VAL A 111 9.45 10.09 -5.42
CA VAL A 111 9.62 9.31 -6.66
C VAL A 111 11.07 9.18 -7.10
N ASP A 112 11.94 10.12 -6.72
CA ASP A 112 13.37 10.10 -7.06
C ASP A 112 14.15 9.06 -6.23
N LEU A 113 13.52 8.52 -5.17
CA LEU A 113 14.06 7.38 -4.42
C LEU A 113 13.68 6.03 -5.06
N ILE A 114 12.63 5.98 -5.89
CA ILE A 114 12.04 4.70 -6.29
C ILE A 114 13.00 3.87 -7.14
N GLY A 115 13.36 2.69 -6.64
CA GLY A 115 14.28 1.77 -7.31
C GLY A 115 15.76 2.12 -7.17
N ARG A 116 16.12 3.16 -6.41
CA ARG A 116 17.51 3.60 -6.17
C ARG A 116 18.23 2.74 -5.12
N THR A 117 18.32 1.44 -5.38
CA THR A 117 18.95 0.48 -4.44
C THR A 117 20.41 0.79 -4.16
N ASP A 118 21.07 1.60 -5.00
CA ASP A 118 22.40 2.17 -4.79
C ASP A 118 22.51 3.05 -3.52
N LEU A 119 21.39 3.58 -3.02
CA LEU A 119 21.34 4.34 -1.77
C LEU A 119 21.38 3.47 -0.50
N LEU A 120 21.31 2.14 -0.65
CA LEU A 120 21.35 1.20 0.46
C LEU A 120 22.73 0.53 0.54
N LYS A 121 23.30 0.55 1.75
CA LYS A 121 24.51 -0.20 2.08
C LYS A 121 24.18 -1.30 3.08
N VAL A 122 24.66 -2.52 2.79
CA VAL A 122 24.60 -3.63 3.75
C VAL A 122 25.56 -3.34 4.91
N LEU A 123 25.05 -3.43 6.12
CA LEU A 123 25.86 -3.34 7.34
C LEU A 123 26.38 -4.73 7.71
N ASP A 124 27.54 -4.75 8.36
CA ASP A 124 28.10 -5.99 8.89
C ASP A 124 27.18 -6.62 9.95
N GLY A 125 27.02 -7.94 9.87
CA GLY A 125 26.23 -8.69 10.82
C GLY A 125 26.94 -8.83 12.17
N PHE A 126 26.22 -8.59 13.27
CA PHE A 126 26.72 -8.78 14.64
C PHE A 126 26.78 -10.25 15.07
N THR A 127 26.05 -11.13 14.38
CA THR A 127 25.97 -12.55 14.70
C THR A 127 26.38 -13.42 13.53
N ALA A 128 26.84 -14.64 13.82
CA ALA A 128 27.17 -15.64 12.80
C ALA A 128 25.97 -16.00 11.89
N LYS A 129 24.72 -15.80 12.35
CA LYS A 129 23.53 -15.98 11.52
C LYS A 129 23.32 -14.80 10.56
N GLN A 130 23.49 -13.57 11.04
CA GLN A 130 23.37 -12.37 10.20
C GLN A 130 24.44 -12.32 9.12
N GLN A 131 25.66 -12.73 9.44
CA GLN A 131 26.78 -12.80 8.49
C GLN A 131 26.56 -13.80 7.34
N LYS A 132 25.58 -14.70 7.47
CA LYS A 132 25.20 -15.67 6.43
C LYS A 132 24.07 -15.18 5.53
N LEU A 133 23.52 -13.99 5.77
CA LEU A 133 22.46 -13.43 4.94
C LEU A 133 23.07 -12.86 3.65
N ASP A 134 22.64 -13.40 2.52
CA ASP A 134 22.92 -12.81 1.21
C ASP A 134 21.75 -11.90 0.80
N LEU A 135 22.01 -10.59 0.80
CA LEU A 135 21.04 -9.57 0.41
C LEU A 135 21.26 -9.07 -1.03
N SER A 136 22.22 -9.64 -1.78
CA SER A 136 22.57 -9.17 -3.13
C SER A 136 21.37 -9.10 -4.06
N LYS A 137 20.54 -10.16 -4.11
CA LYS A 137 19.32 -10.21 -4.92
C LYS A 137 18.27 -9.15 -4.54
N LEU A 138 18.26 -8.71 -3.28
CA LEU A 138 17.35 -7.65 -2.84
C LEU A 138 17.80 -6.27 -3.33
N LEU A 139 19.11 -6.09 -3.49
CA LEU A 139 19.74 -4.81 -3.80
C LEU A 139 20.11 -4.64 -5.28
N GLU A 140 19.84 -5.65 -6.10
CA GLU A 140 20.00 -5.57 -7.56
C GLU A 140 19.14 -4.43 -8.13
N THR A 141 19.80 -3.49 -8.81
CA THR A 141 19.15 -2.35 -9.46
C THR A 141 18.54 -2.79 -10.78
N ALA A 142 17.23 -2.67 -10.91
CA ALA A 142 16.56 -2.97 -12.17
C ALA A 142 16.70 -1.79 -13.16
N GLU A 143 17.14 -2.07 -14.38
CA GLU A 143 17.23 -1.07 -15.43
C GLU A 143 15.96 -1.07 -16.31
N PRO A 144 15.28 0.09 -16.47
CA PRO A 144 14.10 0.15 -17.31
C PRO A 144 14.48 0.11 -18.79
N HIS A 145 13.61 -0.49 -19.61
CA HIS A 145 13.72 -0.37 -21.07
C HIS A 145 13.77 1.11 -21.50
N PRO A 146 14.43 1.43 -22.63
CA PRO A 146 14.50 2.81 -23.13
C PRO A 146 13.13 3.50 -23.17
N GLY A 147 13.06 4.68 -22.57
CA GLY A 147 11.84 5.50 -22.50
C GLY A 147 10.81 5.09 -21.43
N LYS A 148 11.06 4.04 -20.63
CA LYS A 148 10.16 3.62 -19.54
C LYS A 148 10.65 4.10 -18.17
N ALA A 149 9.71 4.35 -17.26
CA ALA A 149 10.00 4.77 -15.88
C ALA A 149 10.08 3.60 -14.89
N LEU A 150 10.78 3.81 -13.77
CA LEU A 150 10.87 2.88 -12.63
C LEU A 150 9.68 2.97 -11.66
N TYR A 151 8.79 3.93 -11.87
CA TYR A 151 7.57 4.17 -11.10
C TYR A 151 6.39 4.42 -12.04
N CYS A 152 5.16 4.42 -11.51
CA CYS A 152 3.95 4.56 -12.30
C CYS A 152 3.82 5.98 -12.86
N THR A 153 3.89 6.11 -14.18
CA THR A 153 3.74 7.36 -14.93
C THR A 153 2.56 7.34 -15.89
N GLU A 154 2.00 6.16 -16.15
CA GLU A 154 0.89 5.96 -17.09
C GLU A 154 -0.30 5.28 -16.41
N SER A 155 -1.49 5.56 -16.93
CA SER A 155 -2.69 4.81 -16.56
C SER A 155 -2.67 3.41 -17.19
N ASN A 156 -3.19 2.43 -16.47
CA ASN A 156 -3.42 1.09 -16.98
C ASN A 156 -4.93 0.84 -17.08
N PRO A 157 -5.57 1.29 -18.17
CA PRO A 157 -6.99 1.03 -18.36
C PRO A 157 -7.26 -0.48 -18.42
N PRO A 158 -8.43 -0.93 -17.95
CA PRO A 158 -8.80 -2.34 -18.04
C PRO A 158 -8.82 -2.78 -19.50
N PHE A 159 -8.43 -4.03 -19.74
CA PHE A 159 -8.48 -4.62 -21.07
C PHE A 159 -9.92 -4.75 -21.59
N ASP A 160 -10.85 -5.12 -20.70
CA ASP A 160 -12.27 -5.19 -21.03
C ASP A 160 -12.90 -3.79 -21.03
N ASN A 161 -13.41 -3.38 -22.19
CA ASN A 161 -14.11 -2.12 -22.38
C ASN A 161 -15.57 -2.15 -21.89
N GLY A 162 -16.07 -3.30 -21.43
CA GLY A 162 -17.40 -3.43 -20.83
C GLY A 162 -18.55 -3.17 -21.82
N VAL A 163 -18.34 -3.44 -23.12
CA VAL A 163 -19.30 -3.11 -24.19
C VAL A 163 -20.66 -3.75 -23.93
N LEU A 164 -20.67 -5.04 -23.57
CA LEU A 164 -21.90 -5.75 -23.25
C LEU A 164 -22.55 -5.17 -21.98
N ASN A 165 -21.78 -4.86 -20.95
CA ASN A 165 -22.31 -4.23 -19.73
C ASN A 165 -22.98 -2.89 -20.03
N ALA A 166 -22.39 -2.07 -20.90
CA ALA A 166 -22.98 -0.80 -21.32
C ALA A 166 -24.31 -1.00 -22.06
N GLN A 167 -24.40 -2.01 -22.94
CA GLN A 167 -25.64 -2.38 -23.62
C GLN A 167 -26.71 -2.87 -22.64
N LEU A 168 -26.35 -3.73 -21.69
CA LEU A 168 -27.26 -4.22 -20.67
C LEU A 168 -27.76 -3.08 -19.79
N LEU A 169 -26.87 -2.17 -19.38
CA LEU A 169 -27.23 -1.00 -18.62
C LEU A 169 -28.21 -0.11 -19.39
N GLN A 170 -27.95 0.16 -20.68
CA GLN A 170 -28.86 0.95 -21.51
C GLN A 170 -30.24 0.31 -21.62
N GLN A 171 -30.31 -1.01 -21.76
CA GLN A 171 -31.57 -1.75 -21.83
C GLN A 171 -32.29 -1.81 -20.48
N ALA A 172 -31.56 -1.94 -19.38
CA ALA A 172 -32.11 -2.11 -18.04
C ALA A 172 -32.49 -0.78 -17.38
N LYS A 173 -31.78 0.32 -17.70
CA LYS A 173 -31.89 1.59 -16.99
C LYS A 173 -33.32 2.11 -16.85
N PRO A 174 -34.17 2.16 -17.89
CA PRO A 174 -35.55 2.62 -17.74
C PRO A 174 -36.37 1.80 -16.74
N PHE A 175 -36.08 0.49 -16.65
CA PHE A 175 -36.80 -0.46 -15.80
C PHE A 175 -36.29 -0.45 -14.37
N VAL A 176 -34.98 -0.24 -14.19
CA VAL A 176 -34.39 0.03 -12.87
C VAL A 176 -34.96 1.32 -12.30
N ASP A 177 -34.98 2.39 -13.10
CA ASP A 177 -35.49 3.69 -12.69
C ASP A 177 -37.00 3.63 -12.36
N SER A 178 -37.77 2.81 -13.09
CA SER A 178 -39.20 2.58 -12.83
C SER A 178 -39.50 1.48 -11.81
N LYS A 179 -38.48 0.79 -11.26
CA LYS A 179 -38.60 -0.36 -10.36
C LYS A 179 -39.44 -1.50 -10.94
N GLN A 180 -39.35 -1.74 -12.24
CA GLN A 180 -40.05 -2.80 -12.95
C GLN A 180 -39.10 -3.93 -13.34
N SER A 181 -39.65 -5.14 -13.47
CA SER A 181 -38.89 -6.29 -13.95
C SER A 181 -38.69 -6.23 -15.46
N LYS A 182 -37.53 -6.72 -15.93
CA LYS A 182 -37.22 -6.92 -17.34
C LYS A 182 -36.40 -8.17 -17.52
N ASN A 183 -36.79 -9.00 -18.48
CA ASN A 183 -35.95 -10.09 -18.97
C ASN A 183 -35.00 -9.54 -20.04
N LEU A 184 -33.69 -9.68 -19.80
CA LEU A 184 -32.65 -9.34 -20.77
C LEU A 184 -32.24 -10.61 -21.51
N LEU A 185 -32.41 -10.63 -22.83
CA LEU A 185 -31.90 -11.71 -23.67
C LEU A 185 -30.54 -11.28 -24.21
N VAL A 186 -29.49 -11.92 -23.72
CA VAL A 186 -28.11 -11.67 -24.15
C VAL A 186 -27.73 -12.75 -25.15
N ARG A 187 -27.34 -12.34 -26.37
CA ARG A 187 -26.71 -13.25 -27.32
C ARG A 187 -25.22 -12.94 -27.32
N TYR A 188 -24.41 -13.94 -26.96
CA TYR A 188 -22.97 -13.86 -27.14
C TYR A 188 -22.66 -13.92 -28.64
N PRO A 189 -21.78 -13.06 -29.18
CA PRO A 189 -21.24 -13.25 -30.52
C PRO A 189 -20.38 -14.51 -30.61
#